data_AF-A0A7V0R327-F1
#
_entry.id   AF-A0A7V0R327-F1
#
_cell.length_a   1.000
_cell.length_b   1.000
_cell.length_c   1.000
_cell.angle_alpha   90.00
_cell.angle_beta   90.00
_cell.angle_gamma   90.00
#
_symmetry.space_group_name_H-M   'P 1'
#
loop_
_entity.id
_entity.type
_entity.pdbx_description
1 polymer ?
#
loop_
_entity_poly.entity_id
_entity_poly.type
_entity_poly.pdbx_seq_one_letter_code
_entity_poly.pdbx_strand_id
1 'polypeptide(L)'
;FDSRKHLLEYDDVLNHQRNIIYKRRREILFGDDEHIMEALKKILSAEGGSASGGDELEKKKKEMGDEAFFRAERMLILQAIDMLWVEHLEIMDYMRSSVGLRAYGQRDPLIEYKNEGLKMFRQLEGSINETITKMALRVGETAQFGIQEQKLEEARESARLLGGNNQNVRNSVTNKVGRNDPCPCGKKNPATNKPFKYKKCCYPKFG
;
A
#
# COMPACT_ATOMS: atom_id res chain seq x y z
N PHE A 1 -2.89 38.46 7.68
CA PHE A 1 -2.38 38.01 6.37
C PHE A 1 -1.06 37.26 6.53
N ASP A 2 -0.13 37.73 7.37
CA ASP A 2 1.16 37.04 7.62
C ASP A 2 1.07 35.62 8.19
N SER A 3 0.14 35.34 9.12
CA SER A 3 0.00 33.99 9.69
C SER A 3 -0.39 32.92 8.67
N ARG A 4 -1.13 33.28 7.60
CA ARG A 4 -1.48 32.37 6.50
C ARG A 4 -0.33 32.20 5.50
N LYS A 5 0.47 33.25 5.31
CA LYS A 5 1.65 33.21 4.44
C LYS A 5 2.70 32.27 5.00
N HIS A 6 2.95 32.32 6.31
CA HIS A 6 3.88 31.40 6.95
C HIS A 6 3.45 29.94 6.84
N LEU A 7 2.15 29.62 7.03
CA LEU A 7 1.63 28.26 6.86
C LEU A 7 1.91 27.69 5.46
N LEU A 8 1.71 28.50 4.42
CA LEU A 8 1.94 28.09 3.03
C LEU A 8 3.41 27.71 2.77
N GLU A 9 4.36 28.46 3.36
CA GLU A 9 5.79 28.21 3.15
C GLU A 9 6.27 26.91 3.82
N TYR A 10 5.65 26.48 4.93
CA TYR A 10 5.88 25.15 5.51
C TYR A 10 5.31 24.05 4.61
N ASP A 11 4.08 24.26 4.11
CA ASP A 11 3.41 23.31 3.24
C ASP A 11 4.15 23.12 1.90
N ASP A 12 4.80 24.16 1.37
CA ASP A 12 5.57 24.09 0.13
C ASP A 12 6.73 23.07 0.22
N VAL A 13 7.40 22.99 1.37
CA VAL A 13 8.49 22.02 1.60
C VAL A 13 7.93 20.60 1.55
N LEU A 14 6.86 20.33 2.30
CA LEU A 14 6.21 19.03 2.33
C LEU A 14 5.62 18.65 0.97
N ASN A 15 5.04 19.61 0.25
CA ASN A 15 4.49 19.40 -1.07
C ASN A 15 5.56 18.99 -2.08
N HIS A 16 6.74 19.63 -2.02
CA HIS A 16 7.87 19.24 -2.85
C HIS A 16 8.31 17.79 -2.58
N GLN A 17 8.49 17.44 -1.31
CA GLN A 17 8.84 16.08 -0.88
C GLN A 17 7.78 15.05 -1.31
N ARG A 18 6.50 15.37 -1.10
CA ARG A 18 5.36 14.53 -1.53
C ARG A 18 5.39 14.26 -3.03
N ASN A 19 5.67 15.27 -3.84
CA ASN A 19 5.73 15.12 -5.29
C ASN A 19 6.83 14.14 -5.72
N ILE A 20 7.98 14.16 -5.04
CA ILE A 20 9.08 13.21 -5.27
C ILE A 20 8.65 11.79 -4.90
N ILE A 21 8.12 11.60 -3.69
CA ILE A 21 7.69 10.29 -3.20
C ILE A 21 6.58 9.70 -4.08
N TYR A 22 5.57 10.49 -4.43
CA TYR A 22 4.49 10.03 -5.28
C TYR A 22 4.92 9.79 -6.72
N LYS A 23 5.93 10.51 -7.22
CA LYS A 23 6.52 10.19 -8.52
C LYS A 23 7.19 8.83 -8.48
N ARG A 24 8.07 8.59 -7.51
CA ARG A 24 8.75 7.28 -7.31
C ARG A 24 7.73 6.15 -7.15
N ARG A 25 6.68 6.36 -6.34
CA ARG A 25 5.60 5.38 -6.14
C ARG A 25 4.86 5.04 -7.43
N ARG A 26 4.55 6.04 -8.27
CA ARG A 26 3.90 5.82 -9.57
C ARG A 26 4.80 5.07 -10.54
N GLU A 27 6.09 5.40 -10.56
CA GLU A 27 7.09 4.71 -11.38
C GLU A 27 7.19 3.22 -11.02
N ILE A 28 7.13 2.86 -9.74
CA ILE A 28 7.11 1.44 -9.32
C ILE A 28 5.76 0.76 -9.64
N LEU A 29 4.65 1.48 -9.48
CA LEU A 29 3.31 0.92 -9.69
C LEU A 29 3.01 0.64 -11.16
N PHE A 30 3.42 1.53 -12.05
CA PHE A 30 3.11 1.47 -13.48
C PHE A 30 4.31 1.17 -14.37
N GLY A 31 5.53 1.13 -13.83
CA GLY A 31 6.72 0.76 -14.58
C GLY A 31 6.65 -0.68 -15.07
N ASP A 32 7.33 -0.97 -16.16
CA ASP A 32 7.55 -2.34 -16.60
C ASP A 32 8.57 -3.05 -15.69
N ASP A 33 8.76 -4.34 -15.92
CA ASP A 33 9.67 -5.17 -15.13
C ASP A 33 11.14 -4.75 -15.31
N GLU A 34 11.49 -4.22 -16.49
CA GLU A 34 12.82 -3.65 -16.76
C GLU A 34 13.10 -2.43 -15.89
N HIS A 35 12.12 -1.53 -15.75
CA HIS A 35 12.24 -0.35 -14.90
C HIS A 35 12.49 -0.72 -13.43
N ILE A 36 11.86 -1.78 -12.94
CA ILE A 36 12.07 -2.26 -11.58
C ILE A 36 13.45 -2.87 -11.40
N MET A 37 13.89 -3.70 -12.35
CA MET A 37 15.25 -4.24 -12.32
C MET A 37 16.29 -3.13 -12.26
N GLU A 38 16.11 -2.11 -13.10
CA GLU A 38 17.02 -0.96 -13.12
C GLU A 38 17.00 -0.19 -11.80
N ALA A 39 15.80 0.06 -11.24
CA ALA A 39 15.66 0.70 -9.94
C ALA A 39 16.37 -0.09 -8.83
N LEU A 40 16.20 -1.41 -8.78
CA LEU A 40 16.87 -2.30 -7.82
C LEU A 40 18.39 -2.29 -8.01
N LYS A 41 18.88 -2.42 -9.24
CA LYS A 41 20.32 -2.38 -9.56
C LYS A 41 20.96 -1.05 -9.17
N LYS A 42 20.26 0.06 -9.38
CA LYS A 42 20.71 1.39 -8.97
C LYS A 42 20.79 1.52 -7.45
N ILE A 43 19.81 0.99 -6.71
CA ILE A 43 19.81 1.00 -5.25
C ILE A 43 20.97 0.16 -4.69
N LEU A 44 21.14 -1.06 -5.21
CA LEU A 44 22.20 -1.98 -4.80
C LEU A 44 23.61 -1.43 -5.08
N SER A 45 23.81 -0.75 -6.21
CA SER A 45 25.11 -0.16 -6.57
C SER A 45 25.42 1.12 -5.77
N ALA A 46 24.40 1.88 -5.36
CA ALA A 46 24.56 3.10 -4.56
C ALA A 46 24.98 2.82 -3.10
N GLU A 47 24.60 1.68 -2.51
CA GLU A 47 24.91 1.32 -1.13
C GLU A 47 26.30 0.68 -0.93
N GLY A 48 27.20 0.78 -1.91
CA GLY A 48 28.54 0.19 -1.82
C GLY A 48 28.52 -1.33 -1.86
N GLY A 49 27.42 -1.93 -2.35
CA GLY A 49 27.34 -3.34 -2.63
C GLY A 49 28.44 -3.74 -3.61
N SER A 50 29.23 -4.75 -3.25
CA SER A 50 30.11 -5.46 -4.17
C SER A 50 29.33 -5.86 -5.43
N ALA A 51 30.02 -5.99 -6.57
CA ALA A 51 29.44 -6.45 -7.84
C ALA A 51 28.52 -7.70 -7.72
N SER A 52 28.67 -8.47 -6.63
CA SER A 52 27.82 -9.59 -6.23
C SER A 52 26.32 -9.26 -6.04
N GLY A 53 25.94 -8.04 -5.68
CA GLY A 53 24.53 -7.72 -5.39
C GLY A 53 23.61 -7.84 -6.61
N GLY A 54 24.12 -7.50 -7.81
CA GLY A 54 23.39 -7.70 -9.06
C GLY A 54 23.28 -9.18 -9.43
N ASP A 55 24.35 -9.94 -9.26
CA ASP A 55 24.38 -11.38 -9.57
C ASP A 55 23.42 -12.17 -8.67
N GLU A 56 23.34 -11.80 -7.39
CA GLU A 56 22.45 -12.44 -6.42
C GLU A 56 20.97 -12.15 -6.71
N LEU A 57 20.66 -10.94 -7.20
CA LEU A 57 19.33 -10.56 -7.66
C LEU A 57 18.89 -11.39 -8.87
N GLU A 58 19.77 -11.54 -9.87
CA GLU A 58 19.50 -12.34 -11.07
C GLU A 58 19.34 -13.84 -10.73
N LYS A 59 20.10 -14.34 -9.74
CA LYS A 59 19.94 -15.70 -9.23
C LYS A 59 18.57 -15.91 -8.58
N LYS A 60 18.15 -15.00 -7.70
CA LYS A 60 16.83 -15.05 -7.05
C LYS A 60 15.68 -14.96 -8.05
N LYS A 61 15.83 -14.09 -9.06
CA LYS A 61 14.88 -13.97 -10.15
C LYS A 61 14.70 -15.32 -10.86
N LYS A 62 15.78 -16.03 -11.18
CA LYS A 62 15.73 -17.37 -11.79
C LYS A 62 15.11 -18.44 -10.88
N GLU A 63 15.37 -18.39 -9.57
CA GLU A 63 14.84 -19.36 -8.60
C GLU A 63 13.32 -19.21 -8.38
N MET A 64 12.81 -17.98 -8.35
CA MET A 64 11.40 -17.69 -8.08
C MET A 64 10.53 -17.62 -9.35
N GLY A 65 11.15 -17.38 -10.50
CA GLY A 65 10.48 -17.05 -11.74
C GLY A 65 10.10 -15.56 -11.82
N ASP A 66 10.19 -15.01 -13.04
CA ASP A 66 10.06 -13.59 -13.32
C ASP A 66 8.78 -12.96 -12.75
N GLU A 67 7.62 -13.56 -13.02
CA GLU A 67 6.32 -12.98 -12.61
C GLU A 67 6.18 -12.89 -11.08
N ALA A 68 6.55 -13.96 -10.37
CA ALA A 68 6.46 -14.00 -8.91
C ALA A 68 7.47 -13.04 -8.26
N PHE A 69 8.67 -12.96 -8.82
CA PHE A 69 9.72 -12.04 -8.37
C PHE A 69 9.26 -10.59 -8.50
N PHE A 70 8.84 -10.15 -9.69
CA PHE A 70 8.42 -8.76 -9.90
C PHE A 70 7.18 -8.40 -9.10
N ARG A 71 6.22 -9.33 -8.94
CA ARG A 71 5.05 -9.12 -8.10
C ARG A 71 5.45 -8.87 -6.64
N ALA A 72 6.35 -9.69 -6.10
CA ALA A 72 6.83 -9.57 -4.72
C ALA A 72 7.63 -8.27 -4.52
N GLU A 73 8.57 -7.97 -5.42
CA GLU A 73 9.41 -6.77 -5.33
C GLU A 73 8.56 -5.49 -5.40
N ARG A 74 7.59 -5.40 -6.32
CA ARG A 74 6.66 -4.25 -6.37
C ARG A 74 5.97 -4.04 -5.04
N MET A 75 5.41 -5.10 -4.48
CA MET A 75 4.68 -5.04 -3.20
C MET A 75 5.60 -4.56 -2.06
N LEU A 76 6.80 -5.13 -1.97
CA LEU A 76 7.75 -4.81 -0.90
C LEU A 76 8.28 -3.37 -1.02
N ILE A 77 8.64 -2.93 -2.23
CA ILE A 77 9.10 -1.56 -2.49
C ILE A 77 8.00 -0.55 -2.15
N LEU A 78 6.76 -0.80 -2.61
CA LEU A 78 5.63 0.10 -2.32
C LEU A 78 5.32 0.15 -0.82
N GLN A 79 5.34 -0.99 -0.13
CA GLN A 79 5.13 -1.05 1.31
C GLN A 79 6.21 -0.29 2.08
N ALA A 80 7.48 -0.42 1.69
CA ALA A 80 8.59 0.31 2.32
C ALA A 80 8.44 1.84 2.14
N ILE A 81 8.12 2.29 0.93
CA ILE A 81 7.88 3.71 0.64
C ILE A 81 6.70 4.25 1.46
N ASP A 82 5.57 3.53 1.46
CA ASP A 82 4.34 4.00 2.12
C ASP A 82 4.50 4.06 3.64
N MET A 83 5.14 3.05 4.25
CA MET A 83 5.39 3.03 5.70
C MET A 83 6.32 4.18 6.14
N LEU A 84 7.48 4.31 5.49
CA LEU A 84 8.48 5.30 5.89
C LEU A 84 8.03 6.73 5.56
N TRP A 85 7.23 6.93 4.51
CA TRP A 85 6.66 8.24 4.20
C TRP A 85 5.67 8.70 5.27
N VAL A 86 4.81 7.81 5.78
CA VAL A 86 3.87 8.15 6.87
C VAL A 86 4.64 8.54 8.13
N GLU A 87 5.67 7.80 8.49
CA GLU A 87 6.56 8.13 9.61
C GLU A 87 7.22 9.51 9.42
N HIS A 88 7.72 9.79 8.21
CA HIS A 88 8.31 11.09 7.89
C HIS A 88 7.32 12.25 8.00
N LEU A 89 6.05 12.06 7.61
CA LEU A 89 5.01 13.08 7.78
C LEU A 89 4.79 13.43 9.26
N GLU A 90 4.79 12.42 10.12
CA GLU A 90 4.68 12.60 11.56
C GLU A 90 5.89 13.36 12.13
N ILE A 91 7.11 12.96 11.73
CA ILE A 91 8.36 13.66 12.13
C ILE A 91 8.32 15.13 11.68
N MET A 92 7.85 15.40 10.46
CA MET A 92 7.75 16.76 9.93
C MET A 92 6.72 17.62 10.67
N ASP A 93 5.62 17.03 11.15
CA ASP A 93 4.62 17.73 11.95
C ASP A 93 5.16 18.08 13.36
N TYR A 94 5.87 17.14 14.00
CA TYR A 94 6.58 17.42 15.24
C TYR A 94 7.65 18.51 15.05
N MET A 95 8.40 18.45 13.95
CA MET A 95 9.44 19.43 13.66
C MET A 95 8.84 20.84 13.49
N ARG A 96 7.76 20.96 12.72
CA ARG A 96 7.03 22.22 12.54
C ARG A 96 6.61 22.82 13.88
N SER A 97 6.06 21.99 14.76
CA SER A 97 5.64 22.40 16.11
C SER A 97 6.83 22.82 16.99
N SER A 98 7.95 22.09 16.92
CA SER A 98 9.15 22.36 17.73
C SER A 98 9.87 23.66 17.36
N VAL A 99 9.85 24.03 16.08
CA VAL A 99 10.51 25.23 15.58
C VAL A 99 9.70 26.48 15.93
N GLY A 100 8.36 26.36 15.98
CA GLY A 100 7.50 27.41 16.54
C GLY A 100 7.83 27.74 18.01
N LEU A 101 8.24 26.75 18.81
CA LEU A 101 8.65 26.96 20.21
C LEU A 101 10.07 27.56 20.34
N ARG A 102 10.94 27.38 19.33
CA ARG A 102 12.34 27.82 19.31
C ARG A 102 12.58 29.22 18.73
N ALA A 103 11.52 29.89 18.27
CA ALA A 103 11.58 31.24 17.68
C ALA A 103 12.20 32.32 18.61
N TYR A 104 12.41 32.02 19.90
CA TYR A 104 13.13 32.87 20.85
C TYR A 104 14.66 32.92 20.61
N GLY A 105 15.22 32.05 19.76
CA GLY A 105 16.67 31.86 19.56
C GLY A 105 17.34 32.72 18.47
N GLN A 106 16.76 33.85 18.06
CA GLN A 106 17.29 34.77 17.01
C GLN A 106 17.44 34.19 15.59
N ARG A 107 17.05 32.93 15.35
CA ARG A 107 17.05 32.30 14.01
C ARG A 107 15.62 32.25 13.47
N ASP A 108 15.49 32.44 12.16
CA ASP A 108 14.20 32.36 11.47
C ASP A 108 13.67 30.90 11.52
N PRO A 109 12.49 30.66 12.14
CA PRO A 109 11.87 29.35 12.22
C PRO A 109 11.70 28.65 10.86
N LEU A 110 11.37 29.40 9.81
CA LEU A 110 11.17 28.81 8.49
C LEU A 110 12.47 28.29 7.88
N ILE A 111 13.58 29.00 8.09
CA ILE A 111 14.90 28.59 7.60
C ILE A 111 15.34 27.30 8.29
N GLU A 112 15.14 27.21 9.60
CA GLU A 112 15.46 26.01 10.37
C GLU A 112 14.62 24.81 9.92
N TYR A 113 13.31 25.00 9.73
CA TYR A 113 12.43 23.96 9.22
C TYR A 113 12.84 23.47 7.83
N LYS A 114 13.18 24.37 6.90
CA LYS A 114 13.65 24.01 5.57
C LYS A 114 14.94 23.16 5.62
N ASN A 115 15.90 23.58 6.44
CA ASN A 115 17.20 22.90 6.54
C ASN A 115 17.07 21.51 7.18
N GLU A 116 16.40 21.40 8.32
CA GLU A 116 16.22 20.13 9.00
C GLU A 116 15.24 19.22 8.25
N GLY A 117 14.19 19.78 7.65
CA GLY A 117 13.26 19.03 6.80
C GLY A 117 13.95 18.41 5.58
N LEU A 118 14.91 19.09 4.96
CA LEU A 118 15.73 18.52 3.88
C LEU A 118 16.63 17.39 4.39
N LYS A 119 17.24 17.56 5.56
CA LYS A 119 18.09 16.54 6.18
C LYS A 119 17.30 15.27 6.52
N MET A 120 16.13 15.43 7.14
CA MET A 120 15.21 14.32 7.45
C MET A 120 14.73 13.63 6.17
N PHE A 121 14.46 14.39 5.10
CA PHE A 121 14.06 13.80 3.83
C PHE A 121 15.18 12.96 3.19
N ARG A 122 16.43 13.42 3.23
CA ARG A 122 17.58 12.61 2.78
C ARG A 122 17.76 11.34 3.60
N GLN A 123 17.50 11.41 4.91
CA GLN A 123 17.52 10.24 5.79
C GLN A 123 16.41 9.26 5.40
N LEU A 124 15.18 9.74 5.16
CA LEU A 124 14.08 8.94 4.62
C LEU A 124 14.48 8.23 3.32
N GLU A 125 15.06 8.96 2.36
CA GLU A 125 15.50 8.38 1.08
C GLU A 125 16.53 7.26 1.29
N GLY A 126 17.48 7.46 2.21
CA GLY A 126 18.43 6.44 2.62
C GLY A 126 17.76 5.22 3.25
N SER A 127 16.86 5.43 4.22
CA SER A 127 16.14 4.35 4.91
C SER A 127 15.26 3.54 3.96
N ILE A 128 14.63 4.18 2.97
CA ILE A 128 13.88 3.48 1.91
C ILE A 128 14.82 2.57 1.13
N ASN A 129 15.97 3.07 0.68
CA ASN A 129 16.94 2.31 -0.10
C ASN A 129 17.48 1.12 0.70
N GLU A 130 17.88 1.34 1.95
CA GLU A 130 18.43 0.30 2.83
C GLU A 130 17.39 -0.81 3.10
N THR A 131 16.12 -0.41 3.31
CA THR A 131 15.02 -1.35 3.51
C THR A 131 14.79 -2.18 2.25
N ILE A 132 14.79 -1.56 1.08
CA ILE A 132 14.65 -2.25 -0.21
C ILE A 132 15.80 -3.23 -0.43
N THR A 133 17.06 -2.82 -0.22
CA THR A 133 18.24 -3.69 -0.35
C THR A 133 18.12 -4.93 0.54
N LYS A 134 17.78 -4.74 1.81
CA LYS A 134 17.61 -5.84 2.76
C LYS A 134 16.46 -6.77 2.37
N MET A 135 15.36 -6.22 1.86
CA MET A 135 14.21 -7.01 1.42
C MET A 135 14.53 -7.80 0.15
N ALA A 136 15.08 -7.16 -0.88
CA ALA A 136 15.45 -7.80 -2.15
C ALA A 136 16.41 -9.00 -1.94
N LEU A 137 17.40 -8.83 -1.06
CA LEU A 137 18.32 -9.92 -0.69
C LEU A 137 17.70 -11.00 0.21
N ARG A 138 16.49 -10.81 0.73
CA ARG A 138 15.72 -11.81 1.51
C ARG A 138 14.48 -12.37 0.80
N VAL A 139 14.09 -11.79 -0.34
CA VAL A 139 13.02 -12.30 -1.20
C VAL A 139 13.32 -13.76 -1.59
N GLY A 140 12.54 -14.69 -1.03
CA GLY A 140 12.81 -16.13 -1.03
C GLY A 140 12.56 -16.80 0.32
N GLU A 141 12.93 -16.16 1.43
CA GLU A 141 12.56 -16.62 2.79
C GLU A 141 11.09 -16.29 3.11
N THR A 142 10.62 -15.17 2.57
CA THR A 142 9.22 -14.71 2.65
C THR A 142 8.32 -15.34 1.59
N ALA A 143 8.82 -16.31 0.80
CA ALA A 143 8.08 -17.02 -0.26
C ALA A 143 6.95 -17.95 0.25
N GLN A 144 6.33 -17.64 1.39
CA GLN A 144 5.05 -18.21 1.80
C GLN A 144 3.89 -17.70 0.94
N PHE A 145 4.04 -16.60 0.20
CA PHE A 145 2.97 -16.07 -0.64
C PHE A 145 2.64 -16.95 -1.86
N GLY A 146 3.63 -17.55 -2.52
CA GLY A 146 3.39 -18.48 -3.64
C GLY A 146 2.86 -19.84 -3.18
N ILE A 147 3.37 -20.34 -2.04
CA ILE A 147 2.94 -21.60 -1.43
C ILE A 147 1.49 -21.50 -0.94
N GLN A 148 1.05 -20.33 -0.43
CA GLN A 148 -0.32 -20.13 0.02
C GLN A 148 -1.33 -20.13 -1.13
N GLU A 149 -0.98 -19.53 -2.28
CA GLU A 149 -1.86 -19.46 -3.45
C GLU A 149 -1.96 -20.81 -4.17
N GLN A 150 -0.84 -21.53 -4.30
CA GLN A 150 -0.83 -22.91 -4.80
C GLN A 150 -1.52 -23.89 -3.86
N LYS A 151 -1.28 -23.81 -2.54
CA LYS A 151 -2.00 -24.65 -1.57
C LYS A 151 -3.49 -24.31 -1.50
N LEU A 152 -3.88 -23.06 -1.73
CA LEU A 152 -5.29 -22.67 -1.76
C LEU A 152 -5.97 -23.19 -3.03
N GLU A 153 -5.32 -23.14 -4.19
CA GLU A 153 -5.85 -23.75 -5.41
C GLU A 153 -5.83 -25.27 -5.35
N GLU A 154 -4.77 -25.91 -4.87
CA GLU A 154 -4.73 -27.36 -4.64
C GLU A 154 -5.76 -27.79 -3.58
N ALA A 155 -5.99 -27.00 -2.53
CA ALA A 155 -7.06 -27.25 -1.56
C ALA A 155 -8.46 -27.06 -2.20
N ARG A 156 -8.63 -26.11 -3.13
CA ARG A 156 -9.87 -25.91 -3.89
C ARG A 156 -10.10 -27.04 -4.89
N GLU A 157 -9.06 -27.50 -5.58
CA GLU A 157 -9.10 -28.60 -6.55
C GLU A 157 -9.30 -29.94 -5.87
N SER A 158 -8.58 -30.22 -4.80
CA SER A 158 -8.79 -31.42 -3.97
C SER A 158 -10.16 -31.41 -3.30
N ALA A 159 -10.68 -30.26 -2.87
CA ALA A 159 -12.07 -30.15 -2.41
C ALA A 159 -13.10 -30.39 -3.54
N ARG A 160 -12.80 -29.99 -4.78
CA ARG A 160 -13.63 -30.31 -5.97
C ARG A 160 -13.58 -31.80 -6.34
N LEU A 161 -12.43 -32.44 -6.19
CA LEU A 161 -12.20 -33.85 -6.53
C LEU A 161 -12.73 -34.82 -5.46
N LEU A 162 -12.63 -34.47 -4.18
CA LEU A 162 -13.19 -35.24 -3.06
C LEU A 162 -14.71 -35.00 -2.91
N GLY A 163 -15.21 -33.88 -3.43
CA GLY A 163 -16.62 -33.52 -3.51
C GLY A 163 -17.33 -34.25 -4.64
N GLY A 164 -17.51 -35.56 -4.52
CA GLY A 164 -18.38 -36.34 -5.38
C GLY A 164 -19.75 -35.66 -5.56
N ASN A 165 -20.25 -35.67 -6.79
CA ASN A 165 -21.54 -35.15 -7.25
C ASN A 165 -22.60 -35.07 -6.13
N ASN A 166 -22.72 -33.90 -5.52
CA ASN A 166 -23.89 -33.56 -4.75
C ASN A 166 -24.35 -32.18 -5.17
N GLN A 167 -25.15 -32.16 -6.23
CA GLN A 167 -26.11 -31.08 -6.46
C GLN A 167 -27.08 -31.04 -5.27
N ASN A 168 -26.66 -30.49 -4.14
CA ASN A 168 -27.53 -30.03 -3.03
C ASN A 168 -26.74 -29.48 -1.82
N VAL A 169 -25.62 -28.78 -2.03
CA VAL A 169 -25.12 -27.90 -0.97
C VAL A 169 -25.81 -26.55 -1.13
N ARG A 170 -26.95 -26.42 -0.45
CA ARG A 170 -27.56 -25.12 -0.15
C ARG A 170 -26.49 -24.24 0.48
N ASN A 171 -25.95 -23.35 -0.34
CA ASN A 171 -25.23 -22.18 0.13
C ASN A 171 -26.16 -21.43 1.09
N SER A 172 -25.96 -21.64 2.39
CA SER A 172 -26.40 -20.71 3.43
C SER A 172 -25.52 -19.47 3.33
N VAL A 173 -25.62 -18.76 2.20
CA VAL A 173 -25.42 -17.32 2.20
C VAL A 173 -26.58 -16.81 3.03
N THR A 174 -26.34 -16.44 4.28
CA THR A 174 -27.28 -15.58 5.00
C THR A 174 -27.27 -14.24 4.27
N ASN A 175 -28.02 -14.16 3.17
CA ASN A 175 -28.37 -12.92 2.51
C ASN A 175 -29.25 -12.16 3.50
N LYS A 176 -28.61 -11.48 4.45
CA LYS A 176 -29.28 -10.51 5.31
C LYS A 176 -29.81 -9.43 4.38
N VAL A 177 -31.11 -9.49 4.11
CA VAL A 177 -31.80 -8.51 3.26
C VAL A 177 -31.63 -7.14 3.92
N GLY A 178 -30.98 -6.22 3.23
CA GLY A 178 -30.78 -4.86 3.71
C GLY A 178 -32.12 -4.18 3.92
N ARG A 179 -32.20 -3.32 4.94
CA ARG A 179 -33.44 -2.65 5.35
C ARG A 179 -34.13 -1.86 4.22
N ASN A 180 -33.35 -1.41 3.22
CA ASN A 180 -33.84 -0.66 2.07
C ASN A 180 -33.97 -1.49 0.77
N ASP A 181 -33.56 -2.75 0.78
CA ASP A 181 -33.60 -3.63 -0.39
C ASP A 181 -35.05 -4.05 -0.72
N PRO A 182 -35.32 -4.47 -1.97
CA PRO A 182 -36.59 -5.08 -2.33
C PRO A 182 -36.93 -6.25 -1.39
N CYS A 183 -38.15 -6.26 -0.87
CA CYS A 183 -38.55 -7.26 0.11
C CYS A 183 -38.72 -8.64 -0.54
N PRO A 184 -38.17 -9.72 0.04
CA PRO A 184 -38.31 -11.09 -0.47
C PRO A 184 -39.75 -11.60 -0.47
N CYS A 185 -40.68 -10.89 0.21
CA CYS A 185 -42.12 -11.17 0.22
C CYS A 185 -42.79 -11.05 -1.17
N GLY A 186 -42.11 -10.46 -2.17
CA GLY A 186 -42.63 -10.29 -3.53
C GLY A 186 -43.76 -9.26 -3.68
N LYS A 187 -44.24 -8.65 -2.58
CA LYS A 187 -45.32 -7.65 -2.63
C LYS A 187 -44.86 -6.38 -3.35
N LYS A 188 -45.69 -5.93 -4.30
CA LYS A 188 -45.50 -4.68 -5.03
C LYS A 188 -46.41 -3.60 -4.45
N ASN A 189 -45.95 -2.35 -4.50
CA ASN A 189 -46.72 -1.19 -4.09
C ASN A 189 -47.85 -0.94 -5.11
N PRO A 190 -49.13 -0.97 -4.68
CA PRO A 190 -50.28 -0.79 -5.59
C PRO A 190 -50.26 0.52 -6.37
N ALA A 191 -49.67 1.59 -5.81
CA ALA A 191 -49.63 2.90 -6.44
C ALA A 191 -48.51 3.08 -7.47
N THR A 192 -47.44 2.27 -7.40
CA THR A 192 -46.23 2.48 -8.22
C THR A 192 -45.75 1.23 -8.95
N ASN A 193 -46.40 0.09 -8.72
CA ASN A 193 -46.03 -1.24 -9.23
C ASN A 193 -44.57 -1.70 -8.94
N LYS A 194 -43.83 -0.97 -8.10
CA LYS A 194 -42.46 -1.32 -7.68
C LYS A 194 -42.49 -2.24 -6.45
N PRO A 195 -41.52 -3.15 -6.27
CA PRO A 195 -41.40 -3.96 -5.06
C PRO A 195 -41.33 -3.10 -3.79
N PHE A 196 -42.01 -3.50 -2.73
CA PHE A 196 -41.86 -2.83 -1.43
C PHE A 196 -40.43 -2.99 -0.90
N LYS A 197 -39.87 -1.92 -0.31
CA LYS A 197 -38.61 -2.02 0.47
C LYS A 197 -38.84 -2.89 1.72
N TYR A 198 -37.84 -3.66 2.14
CA TYR A 198 -37.94 -4.62 3.24
C TYR A 198 -38.48 -3.99 4.54
N LYS A 199 -38.01 -2.80 4.92
CA LYS A 199 -38.52 -2.03 6.07
C LYS A 199 -40.00 -1.66 6.03
N LYS A 200 -40.62 -1.68 4.85
CA LYS A 200 -42.03 -1.33 4.63
C LYS A 200 -42.92 -2.55 4.32
N CYS A 201 -42.39 -3.78 4.26
CA CYS A 201 -43.17 -5.02 4.08
C CYS A 201 -43.04 -5.96 5.30
N CYS A 202 -41.93 -6.70 5.43
CA CYS A 202 -41.83 -7.83 6.36
C CYS A 202 -40.76 -7.69 7.46
N TYR A 203 -40.15 -6.51 7.63
CA TYR A 203 -39.19 -6.31 8.73
C TYR A 203 -39.88 -6.47 10.10
N PRO A 204 -39.31 -7.21 11.08
CA PRO A 204 -37.98 -7.84 11.10
C PRO A 204 -37.97 -9.36 10.82
N LYS A 205 -38.97 -9.92 10.13
CA LYS A 205 -39.19 -11.39 10.05
C LYS A 205 -38.10 -12.20 9.33
N PHE A 206 -37.26 -11.58 8.52
CA PHE A 206 -36.21 -12.21 7.70
C PHE A 206 -34.80 -11.64 8.00
N GLY A 207 -34.60 -11.08 9.20
CA GLY A 207 -33.37 -10.39 9.63
C GLY A 207 -32.51 -11.19 10.58
#